data_AF-A0AAT9GV34-F1
#
_entry.id   AF-A0AAT9GV34-F1
#
_cell.length_a   1.000
_cell.length_b   1.000
_cell.length_c   1.000
_cell.angle_alpha   90.00
_cell.angle_beta   90.00
_cell.angle_gamma   90.00
#
_symmetry.space_group_name_H-M   'P 1'
#
loop_
_entity.id
_entity.type
_entity.pdbx_description
1 polymer ?
#
loop_
_entity_poly.entity_id
_entity_poly.type
_entity_poly.pdbx_seq_one_letter_code
_entity_poly.pdbx_strand_id
1 'polypeptide(L)'
;MKSYFVTLGFNETYFLRLLNQTSAQKEDKLIIVVPSPIAGGTRDALDNLRVEALKLHYPEPTIYEITLSDFFNFLPDHLPEPIITDLSIGMRMTNSPF
;
A
#
# COMPACT_ATOMS: atom_id res chain seq x y z
N MET A 1 8.11 15.22 -5.84
CA MET A 1 8.16 13.76 -5.69
C MET A 1 7.82 13.46 -4.25
N LYS A 2 6.76 12.69 -4.02
CA LYS A 2 6.25 12.30 -2.70
C LYS A 2 6.22 10.78 -2.60
N SER A 3 6.06 10.28 -1.38
CA SER A 3 5.97 8.85 -1.14
C SER A 3 4.61 8.47 -0.60
N TYR A 4 4.09 7.34 -1.04
CA TYR A 4 2.92 6.68 -0.49
C TYR A 4 3.38 5.43 0.24
N PHE A 5 3.02 5.34 1.51
CA PHE A 5 3.33 4.19 2.34
C PHE A 5 2.06 3.70 3.03
N VAL A 6 1.52 2.58 2.57
CA VAL A 6 0.21 2.07 3.02
C VAL A 6 0.23 0.57 3.23
N THR A 7 -0.76 0.08 3.97
CA THR A 7 -1.11 -1.35 3.96
C THR A 7 -2.34 -1.56 3.06
N LEU A 8 -2.51 -2.78 2.53
CA LEU A 8 -3.68 -3.11 1.72
C LEU A 8 -4.45 -4.27 2.31
N GLY A 9 -5.78 -4.13 2.32
CA GLY A 9 -6.72 -5.17 2.73
C GLY A 9 -7.22 -5.94 1.51
N PHE A 10 -8.53 -6.15 1.44
CA PHE A 10 -9.22 -6.81 0.33
C PHE A 10 -9.92 -5.82 -0.62
N ASN A 11 -9.69 -4.51 -0.46
CA ASN A 11 -10.33 -3.47 -1.26
C ASN A 11 -9.38 -2.29 -1.47
N GLU A 12 -9.12 -2.00 -2.74
CA GLU A 12 -8.20 -1.00 -3.26
C GLU A 12 -8.84 0.36 -3.54
N THR A 13 -10.18 0.44 -3.54
CA THR A 13 -10.93 1.65 -3.91
C THR A 13 -10.54 2.86 -3.08
N TYR A 14 -10.35 2.67 -1.76
CA TYR A 14 -9.94 3.75 -0.86
C TYR A 14 -8.55 4.27 -1.20
N PHE A 15 -7.67 3.38 -1.63
CA PHE A 15 -6.30 3.74 -1.98
C PHE A 15 -6.24 4.49 -3.31
N LEU A 16 -7.00 4.04 -4.32
CA LEU A 16 -7.17 4.79 -5.58
C LEU A 16 -7.76 6.18 -5.33
N ARG A 17 -8.71 6.31 -4.40
CA ARG A 17 -9.27 7.61 -4.01
C ARG A 17 -8.20 8.50 -3.38
N LEU A 18 -7.34 7.96 -2.51
CA LEU A 18 -6.23 8.70 -1.92
C LEU A 18 -5.26 9.21 -3.00
N LEU A 19 -4.85 8.33 -3.92
CA LEU A 19 -3.98 8.70 -5.05
C LEU A 19 -4.59 9.85 -5.86
N ASN A 20 -5.89 9.78 -6.15
CA ASN A 20 -6.59 10.84 -6.86
C ASN A 20 -6.66 12.16 -6.07
N GLN A 21 -7.08 12.11 -4.80
CA GLN A 21 -7.24 13.28 -3.94
C GLN A 21 -5.92 14.02 -3.67
N THR A 22 -4.81 13.30 -3.68
CA THR A 22 -3.47 13.84 -3.44
C THR A 22 -2.68 14.09 -4.74
N SER A 23 -3.35 13.96 -5.89
CA SER A 23 -2.78 14.16 -7.22
C SER A 23 -1.46 13.39 -7.40
N ALA A 24 -1.50 12.08 -7.17
CA ALA A 24 -0.38 11.17 -7.38
C ALA A 24 0.16 11.31 -8.82
N GLN A 25 1.47 11.37 -8.95
CA GLN A 25 2.17 11.41 -10.24
C GLN A 25 2.94 10.11 -10.45
N LYS A 26 3.16 9.73 -11.71
CA LYS A 26 3.85 8.47 -12.06
C LYS A 26 5.24 8.35 -11.43
N GLU A 27 5.91 9.49 -11.20
CA GLU A 27 7.25 9.59 -10.63
C GLU A 27 7.27 9.52 -9.10
N ASP A 28 6.11 9.52 -8.44
CA ASP A 28 6.03 9.35 -6.99
C ASP A 28 6.40 7.92 -6.59
N LYS A 29 6.85 7.71 -5.34
CA LYS A 29 7.12 6.36 -4.83
C LYS A 29 5.86 5.80 -4.22
N LEU A 30 5.50 4.56 -4.58
CA LEU A 30 4.40 3.82 -3.96
C LEU A 30 4.88 2.52 -3.36
N ILE A 31 4.80 2.42 -2.03
CA ILE A 31 5.12 1.22 -1.27
C ILE A 31 3.87 0.71 -0.56
N ILE A 32 3.60 -0.57 -0.77
CA ILE A 32 2.49 -1.30 -0.14
C ILE A 32 3.07 -2.43 0.69
N VAL A 33 2.69 -2.48 1.96
CA VAL A 33 3.06 -3.57 2.87
C VAL A 33 1.86 -4.45 3.12
N VAL A 34 2.03 -5.76 2.95
CA VAL A 34 1.01 -6.76 3.19
C VAL A 34 1.53 -7.88 4.10
N PRO A 35 0.68 -8.45 4.98
CA PRO A 35 1.09 -9.56 5.81
C PRO A 35 1.33 -10.82 4.98
N SER A 36 2.32 -11.61 5.39
CA SER A 36 2.57 -12.96 4.86
C SER A 36 1.78 -14.01 5.67
N PRO A 37 1.14 -15.00 5.03
CA PRO A 37 0.96 -15.13 3.58
C PRO A 37 -0.09 -14.16 3.03
N ILE A 38 0.10 -13.67 1.80
CA ILE A 38 -0.92 -12.83 1.14
C ILE A 38 -2.21 -13.64 0.96
N ALA A 39 -3.28 -13.20 1.60
CA ALA A 39 -4.61 -13.77 1.46
C ALA A 39 -5.16 -13.57 0.04
N GLY A 40 -6.00 -14.50 -0.44
CA GLY A 40 -6.56 -14.45 -1.81
C GLY A 40 -7.24 -13.12 -2.14
N GLY A 41 -8.11 -12.61 -1.26
CA GLY A 41 -8.77 -11.32 -1.48
C GLY A 41 -7.83 -10.12 -1.53
N THR A 42 -6.69 -10.16 -0.82
CA THR A 42 -5.66 -9.13 -0.93
C THR A 42 -4.89 -9.24 -2.23
N ARG A 43 -4.62 -10.48 -2.70
CA ARG A 43 -3.99 -10.70 -4.01
C ARG A 43 -4.85 -10.13 -5.14
N ASP A 44 -6.14 -10.42 -5.14
CA ASP A 44 -7.07 -9.88 -6.14
C ASP A 44 -7.10 -8.35 -6.12
N ALA A 45 -7.12 -7.75 -4.92
CA ALA A 45 -7.07 -6.29 -4.76
C ALA A 45 -5.74 -5.68 -5.25
N LEU A 46 -4.60 -6.35 -5.03
CA LEU A 46 -3.29 -5.91 -5.53
C LEU A 46 -3.23 -5.97 -7.07
N ASP A 47 -3.77 -7.02 -7.67
CA ASP A 47 -3.79 -7.18 -9.12
C ASP A 47 -4.69 -6.14 -9.78
N ASN A 48 -5.89 -5.90 -9.22
CA ASN A 48 -6.78 -4.82 -9.66
C ASN A 48 -6.11 -3.45 -9.52
N LEU A 49 -5.45 -3.20 -8.38
CA LEU A 49 -4.76 -1.94 -8.13
C LEU A 49 -3.66 -1.68 -9.17
N ARG A 50 -2.87 -2.69 -9.54
CA ARG A 50 -1.84 -2.57 -10.59
C ARG A 50 -2.44 -2.19 -11.94
N VAL A 51 -3.54 -2.85 -12.31
CA VAL A 51 -4.24 -2.58 -13.57
C VAL A 51 -4.78 -1.14 -13.60
N GLU A 52 -5.45 -0.71 -12.54
CA GLU A 52 -6.01 0.65 -12.45
C GLU A 52 -4.92 1.72 -12.35
N ALA A 53 -3.85 1.48 -11.58
CA ALA A 53 -2.72 2.40 -11.50
C ALA A 53 -2.06 2.61 -12.87
N LEU A 54 -1.91 1.56 -13.67
CA LEU A 54 -1.38 1.66 -15.02
C LEU A 54 -2.29 2.48 -15.95
N LYS A 55 -3.61 2.23 -15.90
CA LYS A 55 -4.61 2.97 -16.69
C LYS A 55 -4.65 4.46 -16.35
N LEU A 56 -4.52 4.79 -15.07
CA LEU A 56 -4.60 6.17 -14.56
C LEU A 56 -3.23 6.88 -14.55
N HIS A 57 -2.18 6.23 -15.06
CA HIS A 57 -0.81 6.75 -15.05
C HIS A 57 -0.29 7.13 -13.65
N TYR A 58 -0.71 6.36 -12.65
CA TYR A 58 -0.22 6.43 -11.28
C TYR A 58 1.10 5.67 -11.10
N PRO A 59 1.80 5.89 -9.97
CA PRO A 59 3.06 5.21 -9.70
C PRO A 59 2.83 3.70 -9.55
N GLU A 60 3.79 2.92 -10.05
CA GLU A 60 3.74 1.45 -9.95
C GLU A 60 3.98 1.00 -8.50
N PRO A 61 3.10 0.16 -7.92
CA PRO A 61 3.25 -0.25 -6.54
C PRO A 61 4.39 -1.24 -6.33
N THR A 62 5.31 -0.90 -5.45
CA THR A 62 6.29 -1.84 -4.88
C THR A 62 5.66 -2.53 -3.67
N ILE A 63 5.52 -3.86 -3.73
CA ILE A 63 4.83 -4.64 -2.71
C ILE A 63 5.84 -5.41 -1.87
N TYR A 64 5.78 -5.23 -0.56
CA TYR A 64 6.54 -6.01 0.42
C TYR A 64 5.59 -6.91 1.18
N GLU A 65 5.84 -8.22 1.07
CA GLU A 65 5.20 -9.23 1.90
C GLU A 65 6.05 -9.46 3.15
N ILE A 66 5.45 -9.28 4.34
CA ILE A 66 6.20 -9.24 5.60
C ILE A 66 5.46 -10.06 6.65
N THR A 67 6.20 -10.79 7.48
CA THR A 67 5.61 -11.43 8.67
C THR A 67 5.24 -10.37 9.72
N LEU A 68 4.25 -10.66 10.57
CA LEU A 68 3.86 -9.74 11.65
C LEU A 68 5.02 -9.43 12.61
N SER A 69 5.92 -10.40 12.82
CA SER A 69 7.12 -10.28 13.65
C SER A 69 8.08 -9.22 13.10
N ASP A 70 8.23 -9.17 11.77
CA ASP A 70 9.18 -8.31 11.09
C ASP A 70 8.57 -6.95 10.74
N PHE A 71 7.23 -6.82 10.75
CA PHE A 71 6.53 -5.59 10.38
C PHE A 71 6.97 -4.39 11.21
N PHE A 72 7.13 -4.54 12.52
CA PHE A 72 7.59 -3.43 13.38
C PHE A 72 9.03 -3.00 13.13
N ASN A 73 9.83 -3.89 12.55
CA ASN A 73 11.22 -3.61 12.17
C ASN A 73 11.33 -3.16 10.71
N PHE A 74 10.22 -3.18 9.96
CA PHE A 74 10.22 -2.76 8.58
C PHE A 74 10.16 -1.24 8.49
N LEU A 75 11.28 -0.67 8.07
CA LEU A 75 11.37 0.72 7.63
C LEU A 75 11.93 0.70 6.22
N PRO A 76 11.19 1.16 5.20
CA PRO A 76 11.74 1.28 3.87
C PRO A 76 12.82 2.36 3.86
N ASP A 77 13.99 2.03 3.30
CA ASP A 77 15.10 2.98 3.18
C ASP A 77 14.73 4.14 2.26
N HIS A 78 14.99 5.38 2.73
CA HIS A 78 14.96 6.61 1.94
C HIS A 78 13.70 6.82 1.09
N LEU A 79 12.57 7.03 1.76
CA LEU A 79 11.34 7.55 1.15
C LEU A 79 11.43 9.07 0.93
N PRO A 80 11.26 9.57 -0.31
CA PRO A 80 11.10 10.99 -0.57
C PRO A 80 9.98 11.61 0.27
N GLU A 81 10.29 12.72 0.94
CA GLU A 81 9.29 13.50 1.66
C GLU A 81 8.45 14.37 0.71
N PRO A 82 7.16 14.62 1.01
CA PRO A 82 6.43 14.11 2.17
C PRO A 82 5.97 12.66 1.99
N ILE A 83 5.83 11.96 3.12
CA ILE A 83 5.21 10.63 3.17
C ILE A 83 3.71 10.79 3.41
N ILE A 84 2.91 10.31 2.47
CA ILE A 84 1.46 10.23 2.54
C ILE A 84 1.07 8.81 2.90
N THR A 85 0.23 8.68 3.93
CA THR A 85 -0.30 7.40 4.39
C THR A 85 -1.78 7.54 4.69
N ASP A 86 -2.52 6.43 4.56
CA ASP A 86 -3.91 6.33 4.98
C ASP A 86 -4.09 5.03 5.77
N LEU A 87 -4.24 5.19 7.09
CA LEU A 87 -4.39 4.08 8.04
C LEU A 87 -5.83 3.53 8.09
N SER A 88 -6.76 4.13 7.34
CA SER A 88 -8.10 3.54 7.16
C SER A 88 -8.09 2.36 6.20
N ILE A 89 -6.98 2.18 5.46
CA ILE A 89 -6.80 1.16 4.44
C ILE A 89 -5.96 0.01 5.03
N GLY A 90 -6.50 -1.20 4.92
CA GLY A 90 -5.82 -2.43 5.30
C GLY A 90 -6.15 -2.99 6.67
N MET A 91 -5.34 -3.94 7.12
CA MET A 91 -5.62 -4.71 8.33
C MET A 91 -5.24 -3.93 9.58
N ARG A 92 -6.17 -3.85 10.54
CA ARG A 92 -5.83 -3.48 11.91
C ARG A 92 -5.05 -4.61 12.55
N MET A 93 -3.78 -4.37 12.85
CA MET A 93 -2.91 -5.28 13.61
C MET A 93 -3.43 -5.52 15.04
N THR A 94 -4.37 -4.70 15.53
CA THR A 94 -4.90 -4.71 16.91
C THR A 94 -5.86 -5.85 17.22
N ASN A 95 -6.12 -6.77 16.28
CA ASN A 95 -6.92 -7.98 16.53
C ASN A 95 -6.06 -9.25 16.47
N SER A 96 -4.86 -9.22 17.08
CA SER A 96 -4.18 -10.47 17.46
C SER A 96 -4.85 -10.99 18.73
N PRO A 97 -5.56 -12.13 18.71
CA PRO A 97 -5.99 -12.76 19.93
C PRO A 97 -4.74 -13.36 20.59
N PHE A 98 -4.22 -12.67 21.60
CA PHE A 98 -3.45 -13.35 22.64
C PHE A 98 -4.40 -14.11 23.55
#